data_AF-A0A9D4JNG1-F1
#
_entry.id   AF-A0A9D4JNG1-F1
#
_cell.length_a   1.000
_cell.length_b   1.000
_cell.length_c   1.000
_cell.angle_alpha   90.00
_cell.angle_beta   90.00
_cell.angle_gamma   90.00
#
_symmetry.space_group_name_H-M   'P 1'
#
loop_
_entity.id
_entity.type
_entity.pdbx_description
1 polymer ?
#
loop_
_entity_poly.entity_id
_entity_poly.type
_entity_poly.pdbx_seq_one_letter_code
_entity_poly.pdbx_strand_id
1 'polypeptide(L)'
;MPSSNDSCLFGPFTARTISETQKQHYQDSVVKFKHIAEHESFEVRFIRYTHWSNALDTYNSRYLMSVLIDVQESVCERPVILKCRDGYSRSGLFAVLLCLVERNKQDGEVVVAKTVRMIRRRRNQVSTNEAQYQFCHQFMKEYIEGCRSEIISTCETTYMDLQGQQNQYSKTSSVKARF
;
A
#
# COMPACT_ATOMS: atom_id res chain seq x y z
N MET A 1 -7.93 -17.61 12.18
CA MET A 1 -7.09 -17.94 11.01
C MET A 1 -6.44 -19.28 11.31
N PRO A 2 -6.35 -20.20 10.33
CA PRO A 2 -5.74 -21.50 10.55
C PRO A 2 -4.27 -21.34 10.96
N SER A 3 -3.81 -22.11 11.93
CA SER A 3 -2.39 -22.27 12.28
C SER A 3 -1.60 -22.78 11.07
N SER A 4 -0.30 -22.52 11.03
CA SER A 4 0.60 -22.75 9.89
C SER A 4 0.78 -24.21 9.44
N ASN A 5 0.05 -25.17 9.99
CA ASN A 5 0.00 -26.56 9.49
C ASN A 5 -1.39 -27.20 9.51
N ASP A 6 -2.42 -26.51 10.00
CA ASP A 6 -3.76 -27.08 10.18
C ASP A 6 -4.71 -26.54 9.11
N SER A 7 -5.53 -27.43 8.55
CA SER A 7 -6.63 -27.05 7.68
C SER A 7 -7.89 -26.78 8.52
N CYS A 8 -8.60 -25.69 8.22
CA CYS A 8 -9.91 -25.41 8.83
C CYS A 8 -11.03 -25.46 7.80
N LEU A 9 -12.22 -25.85 8.24
CA LEU A 9 -13.43 -25.90 7.40
C LEU A 9 -14.18 -24.56 7.45
N PHE A 10 -14.55 -24.01 6.29
CA PHE A 10 -15.36 -22.81 6.14
C PHE A 10 -16.43 -23.05 5.08
N GLY A 11 -17.63 -23.48 5.52
CA GLY A 11 -18.69 -23.88 4.60
C GLY A 11 -18.19 -24.99 3.65
N PRO A 12 -18.32 -24.83 2.32
CA PRO A 12 -17.89 -25.85 1.36
C PRO A 12 -16.37 -25.81 1.05
N PHE A 13 -15.59 -24.99 1.75
CA PHE A 13 -14.16 -24.82 1.52
C PHE A 13 -13.31 -25.32 2.68
N THR A 14 -12.18 -25.92 2.36
CA THR A 14 -11.06 -26.13 3.29
C THR A 14 -10.05 -25.02 3.08
N ALA A 15 -9.65 -24.36 4.18
CA ALA A 15 -8.67 -23.28 4.16
C ALA A 15 -7.39 -23.72 4.84
N ARG A 16 -6.25 -23.51 4.18
CA ARG A 16 -4.92 -23.79 4.72
C ARG A 16 -4.00 -22.60 4.46
N THR A 17 -3.31 -22.14 5.50
CA THR A 17 -2.25 -21.14 5.38
C THR A 17 -1.05 -21.79 4.67
N ILE A 18 -0.65 -21.25 3.52
CA ILE A 18 0.47 -21.77 2.72
C ILE A 18 1.72 -20.89 2.81
N SER A 19 1.55 -19.61 3.13
CA SER A 19 2.65 -18.72 3.47
C SER A 19 2.22 -17.74 4.55
N GLU A 20 3.14 -17.40 5.43
CA GLU A 20 2.96 -16.41 6.48
C GLU A 20 4.30 -15.69 6.69
N THR A 21 4.28 -14.37 6.61
CA THR A 21 5.46 -13.53 6.75
C THR A 21 5.13 -12.36 7.66
N GLN A 22 5.91 -12.20 8.72
CA GLN A 22 5.82 -11.04 9.58
C GLN A 22 6.68 -9.93 8.99
N LYS A 23 6.05 -8.87 8.48
CA LYS A 23 6.73 -7.63 8.09
C LYS A 23 6.76 -6.67 9.28
N GLN A 24 7.50 -5.57 9.13
CA GLN A 24 7.76 -4.62 10.22
C GLN A 24 6.49 -4.06 10.87
N HIS A 25 5.40 -3.89 10.10
CA HIS A 25 4.18 -3.20 10.55
C HIS A 25 2.89 -3.97 10.28
N TYR A 26 2.96 -5.14 9.66
CA TYR A 26 1.81 -5.97 9.36
C TYR A 26 2.24 -7.39 9.12
N GLN A 27 1.29 -8.30 9.27
CA GLN A 27 1.46 -9.68 8.89
C GLN A 27 0.89 -9.88 7.49
N ASP A 28 1.63 -10.59 6.66
CA ASP A 28 1.24 -10.98 5.31
C ASP A 28 1.07 -12.50 5.28
N SER A 29 -0.01 -12.99 4.68
CA SER A 29 -0.27 -14.43 4.66
C SER A 29 -1.05 -14.80 3.41
N VAL A 30 -0.71 -15.93 2.79
CA VAL A 30 -1.51 -16.49 1.70
C VAL A 30 -2.22 -17.73 2.22
N VAL A 31 -3.54 -17.76 2.03
CA VAL A 31 -4.40 -18.88 2.40
C VAL A 31 -4.98 -19.48 1.14
N LYS A 32 -4.79 -20.78 0.98
CA LYS A 32 -5.39 -21.57 -0.09
C LYS A 32 -6.74 -22.09 0.36
N PHE A 33 -7.77 -21.79 -0.41
CA PHE A 33 -9.11 -22.33 -0.28
C PHE A 33 -9.30 -23.41 -1.33
N LYS A 34 -9.72 -24.61 -0.91
CA LYS A 34 -10.04 -25.72 -1.80
C LYS A 34 -11.48 -26.15 -1.55
N HIS A 35 -12.28 -26.24 -2.61
CA HIS A 35 -13.63 -26.76 -2.49
C HIS A 35 -13.59 -28.25 -2.13
N ILE A 36 -14.50 -28.72 -1.28
CA ILE A 36 -14.44 -30.09 -0.75
C ILE A 36 -14.86 -31.11 -1.82
N ALA A 37 -15.85 -30.76 -2.63
CA ALA A 37 -16.42 -31.65 -3.64
C ALA A 37 -15.82 -31.42 -5.05
N GLU A 38 -15.19 -30.28 -5.28
CA GLU A 38 -14.66 -29.90 -6.59
C GLU A 38 -13.13 -29.87 -6.54
N HIS A 39 -12.50 -30.10 -7.68
CA HIS A 39 -11.04 -29.99 -7.80
C HIS A 39 -10.54 -28.55 -7.93
N GLU A 40 -11.43 -27.56 -7.72
CA GLU A 40 -11.09 -26.14 -7.76
C GLU A 40 -10.45 -25.65 -6.45
N SER A 41 -9.46 -24.79 -6.60
CA SER A 41 -8.85 -24.08 -5.49
C SER A 41 -8.42 -22.68 -5.91
N PHE A 42 -8.46 -21.75 -4.98
CA PHE A 42 -7.99 -20.38 -5.16
C PHE A 42 -7.19 -19.93 -3.94
N GLU A 43 -6.39 -18.90 -4.14
CA GLU A 43 -5.52 -18.34 -3.11
C GLU A 43 -5.97 -16.92 -2.78
N VAL A 44 -5.98 -16.59 -1.49
CA VAL A 44 -6.32 -15.26 -0.99
C VAL A 44 -5.17 -14.78 -0.13
N ARG A 45 -4.67 -13.59 -0.46
CA ARG A 45 -3.69 -12.88 0.35
C ARG A 45 -4.41 -12.09 1.44
N PHE A 46 -3.97 -12.26 2.68
CA PHE A 46 -4.44 -11.56 3.86
C PHE A 46 -3.33 -10.67 4.40
N ILE A 47 -3.59 -9.36 4.39
CA ILE A 47 -2.73 -8.37 5.05
C ILE A 47 -3.40 -7.97 6.36
N ARG A 48 -2.75 -8.26 7.49
CA ARG A 48 -3.23 -7.92 8.83
C ARG A 48 -2.34 -6.86 9.45
N TYR A 49 -2.85 -5.64 9.48
CA TYR A 49 -2.22 -4.54 10.20
C TYR A 49 -2.55 -4.63 11.70
N THR A 50 -1.53 -4.84 12.53
CA THR A 50 -1.66 -5.05 13.98
C THR A 50 -1.35 -3.80 14.81
N HIS A 51 -0.69 -2.81 14.22
CA HIS A 51 -0.26 -1.59 14.92
C HIS A 51 -1.32 -0.49 14.96
N TRP A 52 -2.59 -0.84 14.76
CA TRP A 52 -3.67 0.14 14.86
C TRP A 52 -4.01 0.40 16.33
N SER A 53 -3.60 1.56 16.85
CA SER A 53 -3.90 1.99 18.21
C SER A 53 -5.42 2.06 18.46
N ASN A 54 -5.84 1.63 19.66
CA ASN A 54 -7.24 1.79 20.09
C ASN A 54 -7.61 3.26 20.35
N ALA A 55 -6.61 4.12 20.59
CA ALA A 55 -6.82 5.56 20.63
C ALA A 55 -6.93 6.08 19.20
N LEU A 56 -8.07 6.69 18.87
CA LEU A 56 -8.43 7.22 17.54
C LEU A 56 -7.55 8.39 17.09
N ASP A 57 -6.43 8.68 17.74
CA ASP A 57 -5.61 9.87 17.51
C ASP A 57 -4.10 9.56 17.43
N THR A 58 -3.66 8.32 17.67
CA THR A 58 -2.24 7.93 17.56
C THR A 58 -1.97 7.13 16.29
N TYR A 59 -2.30 7.74 15.15
CA TYR A 59 -2.01 7.17 13.85
C TYR A 59 -0.54 7.37 13.49
N ASN A 60 0.15 6.29 13.12
CA ASN A 60 1.47 6.38 12.51
C ASN A 60 1.32 6.33 10.99
N SER A 61 1.41 7.51 10.37
CA SER A 61 1.33 7.72 8.92
C SER A 61 2.31 6.84 8.15
N ARG A 62 3.57 6.76 8.59
CA ARG A 62 4.61 5.92 7.94
C ARG A 62 4.23 4.45 7.91
N TYR A 63 3.69 3.92 9.01
CA TYR A 63 3.31 2.51 9.09
C TYR A 63 2.12 2.22 8.17
N LEU A 64 1.10 3.09 8.18
CA LEU A 64 -0.04 2.95 7.27
C LEU A 64 0.36 3.11 5.81
N MET A 65 1.30 4.01 5.52
CA MET A 65 1.82 4.24 4.17
C MET A 65 2.52 3.01 3.62
N SER A 66 3.35 2.32 4.41
CA SER A 66 3.99 1.07 3.98
C SER A 66 2.99 -0.04 3.63
N VAL A 67 1.87 -0.14 4.37
CA VAL A 67 0.79 -1.09 4.07
C VAL A 67 0.06 -0.67 2.80
N LEU A 68 -0.25 0.62 2.65
CA LEU A 68 -0.97 1.17 1.49
C LEU A 68 -0.21 0.95 0.18
N ILE A 69 1.11 1.17 0.18
CA ILE A 69 1.96 0.94 -0.99
C ILE A 69 1.94 -0.53 -1.41
N ASP A 70 2.15 -1.46 -0.47
CA ASP A 70 2.11 -2.91 -0.77
C ASP A 70 0.72 -3.34 -1.27
N VAL A 71 -0.35 -2.83 -0.66
CA VAL A 71 -1.72 -3.09 -1.14
C VAL A 71 -1.87 -2.59 -2.58
N GLN A 72 -1.45 -1.35 -2.89
CA GLN A 72 -1.56 -0.78 -4.25
C GLN A 72 -0.80 -1.59 -5.30
N GLU A 73 0.43 -2.01 -5.00
CA GLU A 73 1.21 -2.87 -5.90
C GLU A 73 0.52 -4.21 -6.18
N SER A 74 -0.35 -4.63 -5.28
CA SER A 74 -1.07 -5.92 -5.35
C SER A 74 -2.45 -5.83 -5.98
N VAL A 75 -2.99 -4.62 -6.17
CA VAL A 75 -4.31 -4.41 -6.78
C VAL A 75 -4.21 -4.58 -8.29
N CYS A 76 -4.05 -5.82 -8.74
CA CYS A 76 -4.02 -6.18 -10.15
C CYS A 76 -5.46 -6.43 -10.65
N GLU A 77 -6.26 -5.36 -10.71
CA GLU A 77 -7.64 -5.30 -11.24
C GLU A 77 -8.76 -6.00 -10.44
N ARG A 78 -8.43 -6.67 -9.33
CA ARG A 78 -9.42 -7.37 -8.49
C ARG A 78 -9.90 -6.51 -7.32
N PRO A 79 -11.19 -6.59 -6.92
CA PRO A 79 -11.68 -5.90 -5.74
C PRO A 79 -10.91 -6.30 -4.47
N VAL A 80 -10.53 -5.30 -3.67
CA VAL A 80 -9.90 -5.51 -2.35
C VAL A 80 -10.97 -5.50 -1.27
N ILE A 81 -10.95 -6.51 -0.39
CA ILE A 81 -11.84 -6.58 0.77
C ILE A 81 -11.17 -5.92 1.97
N LEU A 82 -11.73 -4.81 2.44
CA LEU A 82 -11.28 -4.13 3.66
C LEU A 82 -12.21 -4.48 4.83
N LYS A 83 -11.64 -5.00 5.92
CA LYS A 83 -12.39 -5.35 7.13
C LYS A 83 -11.69 -4.84 8.38
N CYS A 84 -12.46 -4.23 9.26
CA CYS A 84 -12.10 -3.98 10.66
C CYS A 84 -13.20 -4.53 11.58
N ARG A 85 -13.12 -4.24 12.89
CA ARG A 85 -14.11 -4.71 13.88
C ARG A 85 -15.54 -4.36 13.48
N ASP A 86 -15.83 -3.08 13.33
CA ASP A 86 -17.16 -2.53 12.96
C ASP A 86 -17.40 -2.49 11.43
N GLY A 87 -16.35 -2.63 10.62
CA GLY A 87 -16.45 -2.60 9.17
C GLY A 87 -16.70 -1.21 8.57
N TYR A 88 -16.48 -0.13 9.31
CA TYR A 88 -16.58 1.23 8.73
C TYR A 88 -15.60 2.25 9.32
N SER A 89 -15.09 2.08 10.55
CA SER A 89 -14.20 3.09 11.15
C SER A 89 -12.80 3.03 10.54
N ARG A 90 -12.02 1.99 10.89
CA ARG A 90 -10.63 1.83 10.44
C ARG A 90 -10.55 1.48 8.96
N SER A 91 -11.45 0.60 8.52
CA SER A 91 -11.58 0.23 7.11
C SER A 91 -12.06 1.40 6.25
N GLY A 92 -12.93 2.27 6.76
CA GLY A 92 -13.36 3.47 6.06
C GLY A 92 -12.24 4.51 5.93
N LEU A 93 -11.50 4.75 7.01
CA LEU A 93 -10.32 5.62 6.97
C LEU A 93 -9.28 5.07 5.97
N PHE A 94 -8.95 3.78 6.05
CA PHE A 94 -8.01 3.16 5.12
C PHE A 94 -8.49 3.24 3.66
N ALA A 95 -9.78 3.05 3.40
CA ALA A 95 -10.36 3.24 2.07
C ALA A 95 -10.22 4.68 1.57
N VAL A 96 -10.42 5.68 2.45
CA VAL A 96 -10.20 7.10 2.12
C VAL A 96 -8.75 7.34 1.72
N LEU A 97 -7.79 6.86 2.51
CA LEU A 97 -6.37 7.02 2.21
C LEU A 97 -5.98 6.35 0.89
N LEU A 98 -6.45 5.11 0.66
CA LEU A 98 -6.20 4.39 -0.58
C LEU A 98 -6.72 5.18 -1.80
N CYS A 99 -7.96 5.69 -1.72
CA CYS A 99 -8.52 6.52 -2.79
C CYS A 99 -7.79 7.86 -2.94
N LEU A 100 -7.29 8.48 -1.87
CA LEU A 100 -6.53 9.72 -1.98
C LEU A 100 -5.21 9.49 -2.71
N VAL A 101 -4.45 8.46 -2.33
CA VAL A 101 -3.19 8.12 -2.98
C VAL A 101 -3.42 7.77 -4.46
N GLU A 102 -4.45 6.98 -4.76
CA GLU A 102 -4.80 6.63 -6.14
C GLU A 102 -5.11 7.87 -6.99
N ARG A 103 -5.93 8.79 -6.48
CA ARG A 103 -6.25 10.04 -7.17
C ARG A 103 -5.06 10.95 -7.32
N ASN A 104 -4.17 11.01 -6.33
CA ASN A 104 -2.93 11.77 -6.44
C ASN A 104 -2.06 11.24 -7.58
N LYS A 105 -1.96 9.90 -7.73
CA LYS A 105 -1.21 9.27 -8.82
C LYS A 105 -1.83 9.51 -10.19
N GLN A 106 -3.16 9.54 -10.29
CA GLN A 106 -3.89 9.70 -11.55
C GLN A 106 -4.05 11.17 -11.99
N ASP A 107 -4.52 12.03 -11.08
CA ASP A 107 -4.94 13.41 -11.38
C ASP A 107 -3.85 14.44 -11.01
N GLY A 108 -2.88 14.07 -10.17
CA GLY A 108 -1.90 15.01 -9.59
C GLY A 108 -2.49 15.97 -8.54
N GLU A 109 -3.79 15.87 -8.26
CA GLU A 109 -4.50 16.72 -7.31
C GLU A 109 -5.41 15.88 -6.40
N VAL A 110 -5.49 16.25 -5.12
CA VAL A 110 -6.38 15.60 -4.16
C VAL A 110 -7.15 16.61 -3.33
N VAL A 111 -8.44 16.33 -3.11
CA VAL A 111 -9.31 17.08 -2.21
C VAL A 111 -9.94 16.12 -1.21
N VAL A 112 -9.49 16.15 0.04
CA VAL A 112 -9.91 15.20 1.10
C VAL A 112 -11.44 15.17 1.24
N ALA A 113 -12.10 16.32 1.35
CA ALA A 113 -13.56 16.42 1.45
C ALA A 113 -14.30 15.78 0.26
N LYS A 114 -13.74 15.86 -0.95
CA LYS A 114 -14.33 15.27 -2.16
C LYS A 114 -14.25 13.75 -2.09
N THR A 115 -13.09 13.21 -1.71
CA THR A 115 -12.87 11.76 -1.57
C THR A 115 -13.71 11.15 -0.46
N VAL A 116 -13.78 11.80 0.71
CA VAL A 116 -14.63 11.35 1.82
C VAL A 116 -16.10 11.33 1.40
N ARG A 117 -16.61 12.39 0.75
CA ARG A 117 -18.00 12.41 0.25
C ARG A 117 -18.27 11.32 -0.78
N MET A 118 -17.33 11.05 -1.68
CA MET A 118 -17.43 9.99 -2.66
C MET A 118 -17.58 8.61 -2.01
N ILE A 119 -16.75 8.31 -1.00
CA ILE A 119 -16.84 7.03 -0.26
C ILE A 119 -18.14 6.95 0.54
N ARG A 120 -18.56 8.04 1.19
CA ARG A 120 -19.81 8.09 1.96
C ARG A 120 -21.06 7.85 1.11
N ARG A 121 -21.03 8.17 -0.19
CA ARG A 121 -22.14 7.83 -1.12
C ARG A 121 -22.31 6.32 -1.29
N ARG A 122 -21.25 5.53 -1.14
CA ARG A 122 -21.29 4.05 -1.20
C ARG A 122 -21.47 3.43 0.19
N ARG A 123 -20.90 4.03 1.22
CA ARG A 123 -20.95 3.55 2.61
C ARG A 123 -21.08 4.71 3.59
N ASN A 124 -22.32 5.10 3.87
CA ASN A 124 -22.66 6.29 4.68
C ASN A 124 -22.09 6.26 6.11
N GLN A 125 -21.85 5.07 6.66
CA GLN A 125 -21.28 4.82 7.99
C GLN A 125 -19.81 5.22 8.12
N VAL A 126 -19.11 5.48 7.01
CA VAL A 126 -17.74 6.01 7.05
C VAL A 126 -17.81 7.44 7.59
N SER A 127 -17.70 7.56 8.91
CA SER A 127 -17.57 8.84 9.59
C SER A 127 -16.10 9.09 9.90
N THR A 128 -15.52 10.10 9.27
CA THR A 128 -14.30 10.72 9.78
C THR A 128 -14.70 11.71 10.85
N ASN A 129 -14.34 11.45 12.10
CA ASN A 129 -14.32 12.52 13.10
C ASN A 129 -13.27 13.58 12.68
N GLU A 130 -13.25 14.72 13.36
CA GLU A 130 -12.32 15.82 13.02
C GLU A 130 -10.86 15.36 13.03
N ALA A 131 -10.46 14.57 14.02
CA ALA A 131 -9.10 14.03 14.13
C ALA A 131 -8.71 13.14 12.93
N GLN A 132 -9.60 12.27 12.46
CA GLN A 132 -9.37 11.44 11.27
C GLN A 132 -9.28 12.27 9.99
N TYR A 133 -10.05 13.36 9.92
CA TYR A 133 -10.01 14.26 8.79
C TYR A 133 -8.68 15.03 8.74
N GLN A 134 -8.23 15.57 9.88
CA GLN A 134 -6.90 16.19 10.03
C GLN A 134 -5.78 15.18 9.72
N PHE A 135 -5.93 13.94 10.18
CA PHE A 135 -4.98 12.87 9.87
C PHE A 135 -4.91 12.59 8.36
N CYS A 136 -6.03 12.58 7.63
CA CYS A 136 -6.00 12.41 6.17
C CYS A 136 -5.18 13.52 5.48
N HIS A 137 -5.32 14.76 5.93
CA HIS A 137 -4.53 15.89 5.42
C HIS A 137 -3.04 15.71 5.72
N GLN A 138 -2.70 15.38 6.97
CA GLN A 138 -1.31 15.16 7.38
C GLN A 138 -0.68 14.00 6.63
N PHE A 139 -1.40 12.87 6.50
CA PHE A 139 -0.96 11.70 5.75
C PHE A 139 -0.64 12.04 4.30
N MET A 140 -1.53 12.76 3.61
CA MET A 140 -1.30 13.12 2.21
C MET A 140 -0.13 14.07 2.02
N LYS A 141 0.05 15.01 2.96
CA LYS A 141 1.22 15.90 2.94
C LYS A 141 2.51 15.10 3.03
N GLU A 142 2.61 14.19 4.00
CA GLU A 142 3.79 13.33 4.18
C GLU A 142 4.03 12.39 2.98
N TYR A 143 2.95 11.85 2.40
CA TYR A 143 3.04 11.02 1.20
C TYR A 143 3.64 11.79 0.02
N ILE A 144 3.14 13.01 -0.24
CA ILE A 144 3.63 13.85 -1.35
C ILE A 144 5.08 14.30 -1.11
N GLU A 145 5.41 14.70 0.12
CA GLU A 145 6.78 15.08 0.50
C GLU A 145 7.75 13.89 0.37
N GLY A 146 7.33 12.69 0.78
CA GLY A 146 8.07 11.44 0.61
C GLY A 146 8.36 11.13 -0.86
N CYS A 147 7.34 11.11 -1.71
CA CYS A 147 7.51 10.90 -3.15
C CYS A 147 8.43 11.96 -3.79
N ARG A 148 8.33 13.22 -3.36
CA ARG A 148 9.20 14.29 -3.89
C ARG A 148 10.67 14.06 -3.52
N SER A 149 10.95 13.56 -2.32
CA SER A 149 12.32 13.26 -1.89
C SER A 149 12.95 12.10 -2.68
N GLU A 150 12.16 11.10 -3.06
CA GLU A 150 12.58 9.98 -3.92
C GLU A 150 12.87 10.42 -5.36
N ILE A 151 12.11 11.39 -5.88
CA ILE A 151 12.38 11.98 -7.20
C ILE A 151 13.69 12.76 -7.19
N ILE A 152 13.93 13.59 -6.16
CA ILE A 152 15.18 14.36 -6.05
C ILE A 152 16.38 13.43 -5.94
N SER A 153 16.33 12.39 -5.11
CA SER A 153 17.45 11.44 -4.97
C SER A 153 17.71 10.65 -6.25
N THR A 154 16.66 10.25 -6.99
CA THR A 154 16.79 9.57 -8.27
C THR A 154 17.38 10.50 -9.33
N CYS A 155 16.96 11.77 -9.36
CA CYS A 155 17.52 12.79 -10.24
C CYS A 155 18.99 13.07 -9.92
N GLU A 156 19.37 13.18 -8.64
CA GLU A 156 20.76 13.35 -8.22
C GLU A 156 21.62 12.15 -8.62
N THR A 157 21.13 10.93 -8.40
CA THR A 157 21.84 9.70 -8.80
C THR A 157 22.03 9.65 -10.32
N THR A 158 20.96 9.88 -11.09
CA THR A 158 21.02 9.91 -12.57
C THR A 158 21.94 11.02 -13.07
N TYR A 159 21.92 12.19 -12.45
CA TYR A 159 22.79 13.31 -12.81
C TYR A 159 24.27 12.98 -12.55
N MET A 160 24.57 12.35 -11.42
CA MET A 160 25.93 11.93 -11.08
C MET A 160 26.43 10.81 -12.00
N ASP A 161 25.56 9.87 -12.39
CA ASP A 161 25.88 8.82 -13.36
C ASP A 161 26.18 9.38 -14.77
N LEU A 162 25.39 10.37 -15.21
CA LEU A 162 25.62 11.07 -16.48
C LEU A 162 26.95 11.85 -16.49
N GLN A 163 27.32 12.50 -15.39
CA GLN A 163 28.63 13.16 -15.24
C GLN A 163 29.79 12.14 -15.21
N GLY A 164 29.57 10.98 -14.60
CA GLY A 164 30.51 9.86 -14.59
C GLY A 164 30.81 9.34 -16.01
N GLN A 165 29.79 9.26 -16.87
CA GLN A 165 29.96 8.87 -18.27
C GLN A 165 30.67 9.95 -19.10
N GLN A 166 30.38 11.24 -18.91
CA GLN A 166 31.08 12.33 -19.60
C GLN A 166 32.59 12.36 -19.32
N ASN A 167 32.99 12.02 -18.09
CA ASN A 167 34.40 11.91 -17.69
C ASN A 167 35.12 10.66 -18.24
N GLN A 168 34.38 9.66 -18.72
CA GLN A 168 34.95 8.50 -19.44
C GLN A 168 35.17 8.80 -20.93
N TYR A 169 34.25 9.52 -21.58
CA TYR A 169 34.38 9.92 -22.99
C TYR A 169 35.49 10.95 -23.24
N SER A 170 35.78 11.83 -22.27
CA SER A 170 36.89 12.80 -22.37
C SER A 170 38.28 12.18 -22.18
N LYS A 171 38.37 10.96 -21.62
CA LYS A 171 39.65 10.22 -21.44
C LYS A 171 40.01 9.33 -22.63
N THR A 172 39.05 8.93 -23.47
CA THR A 172 39.28 8.06 -24.64
C THR A 172 39.61 8.81 -25.93
N SER A 173 39.50 10.14 -25.96
CA SER A 173 39.72 10.98 -27.15
C SER A 173 41.18 11.45 -27.34
N SER A 174 42.12 11.04 -26.48
CA SER A 174 43.56 11.32 -26.69
C SER A 174 44.26 10.17 -27.42
N VAL A 175 43.95 10.00 -28.70
CA VAL A 175 44.76 9.19 -29.62
C VAL A 175 45.89 10.07 -30.13
N LYS A 176 47.11 9.85 -29.62
CA LYS A 176 48.33 10.51 -30.11
C LYS A 176 48.55 10.18 -31.59
N ALA A 177 48.46 11.19 -32.45
CA ALA A 177 49.00 11.10 -33.81
C ALA A 177 50.52 10.95 -33.73
N ARG A 178 51.05 9.81 -34.18
CA ARG A 178 52.48 9.63 -34.46
C ARG A 178 52.75 10.22 -35.85
N PHE A 179 53.59 11.24 -35.90
CA PHE A 179 54.42 11.58 -37.06
C PHE A 179 55.85 11.15 -36.74
#